data_AF-A0A4Y6S3D3-F1
#
_entry.id   AF-A0A4Y6S3D3-F1
#
_cell.length_a   1.000
_cell.length_b   1.000
_cell.length_c   1.000
_cell.angle_alpha   90.00
_cell.angle_beta   90.00
_cell.angle_gamma   90.00
#
_symmetry.space_group_name_H-M   'P 1'
#
loop_
_entity.id
_entity.type
_entity.pdbx_description
1 polymer ?
#
loop_
_entity_poly.entity_id
_entity_poly.type
_entity_poly.pdbx_seq_one_letter_code
_entity_poly.pdbx_strand_id
1 'polypeptide(L)' 'MTAVLVALHLVACQPDLLICQDLAASKEQWQDMRDCEAARETEMQLAKDTLPEEAVVMSRCRYMIGRDQRSLQIF' A
#
# COMPACT_ATOMS: atom_id res chain seq x y z
N MET A 1 0.07 25.77 -4.59
CA MET A 1 -0.92 24.75 -4.19
C MET A 1 -0.16 23.56 -3.62
N THR A 2 -0.35 23.22 -2.36
CA THR A 2 0.21 22.02 -1.71
C THR A 2 -0.56 20.81 -2.23
N ALA A 3 -0.05 20.15 -3.27
CA ALA A 3 -0.66 18.92 -3.77
C ALA A 3 -0.41 17.82 -2.72
N VAL A 4 -1.50 17.22 -2.23
CA VAL A 4 -1.42 16.05 -1.35
C VAL A 4 -1.44 14.82 -2.26
N LEU A 5 -0.42 13.97 -2.13
CA LEU A 5 -0.41 12.68 -2.80
C LEU A 5 -1.02 11.65 -1.83
N VAL A 6 -1.69 10.64 -2.35
CA VAL A 6 -2.21 9.50 -1.59
C VAL A 6 -1.55 8.26 -2.14
N ALA A 7 -1.11 7.37 -1.25
CA ALA A 7 -0.54 6.09 -1.61
C ALA A 7 -1.28 4.97 -0.87
N LEU A 8 -1.39 3.83 -1.54
CA LEU A 8 -1.86 2.58 -0.95
C LEU A 8 -0.65 1.85 -0.38
N HIS A 9 -0.76 1.41 0.86
CA HIS A 9 0.25 0.60 1.52
C HIS A 9 -0.34 -0.79 1.78
N LEU A 10 0.30 -1.83 1.24
CA LEU A 10 -0.08 -3.22 1.45
C LEU A 10 1.04 -3.94 2.17
N VAL A 11 0.67 -4.73 3.16
CA VAL A 11 1.58 -5.56 3.94
C VAL A 11 1.07 -6.99 3.89
N ALA A 12 1.92 -7.93 3.52
CA ALA A 12 1.63 -9.35 3.64
C ALA A 12 2.33 -9.91 4.86
N CYS A 13 1.60 -10.57 5.75
CA CYS A 13 2.16 -11.24 6.91
C CYS A 13 1.92 -12.74 6.84
N GLN A 14 2.96 -13.53 7.11
CA GLN A 14 2.85 -14.95 7.38
C GLN A 14 2.68 -15.14 8.89
N PRO A 15 1.47 -15.49 9.37
CA PRO A 15 1.18 -15.52 10.80
C PRO A 15 2.03 -16.56 11.54
N ASP A 16 2.27 -17.71 10.92
CA ASP A 16 3.04 -18.81 11.53
C ASP A 16 4.54 -18.49 11.66
N LEU A 17 5.06 -17.68 10.75
CA LEU A 17 6.47 -17.27 10.74
C LEU A 17 6.70 -15.94 11.46
N LEU A 18 5.63 -15.21 11.81
CA LEU A 18 5.67 -13.85 12.37
C LEU A 18 6.47 -12.87 11.49
N ILE A 19 6.51 -13.12 10.19
CA ILE A 19 7.21 -12.28 9.20
C ILE A 19 6.16 -11.46 8.46
N CYS A 20 6.38 -10.15 8.37
CA CYS A 20 5.61 -9.25 7.52
C CYS A 20 6.53 -8.64 6.48
N GLN A 21 6.02 -8.51 5.26
CA GLN A 21 6.72 -7.90 4.14
C GLN A 21 5.84 -6.85 3.49
N ASP A 22 6.42 -5.70 3.20
CA ASP A 22 5.77 -4.68 2.38
C ASP A 22 5.69 -5.15 0.95
N LEU A 23 4.45 -5.16 0.46
CA LEU A 23 4.22 -5.31 -0.96
C LEU A 23 4.36 -3.92 -1.54
N ALA A 24 5.21 -3.76 -2.55
CA ALA A 24 5.26 -2.54 -3.34
C ALA A 24 3.94 -2.42 -4.14
N ALA A 25 2.90 -1.97 -3.44
CA ALA A 25 1.51 -1.94 -3.86
C ALA A 25 1.30 -0.84 -4.86
N SER A 26 1.63 -1.16 -6.11
CA SER A 26 1.61 -0.28 -7.27
C SER A 26 2.48 0.99 -7.09
N LYS A 27 3.03 1.50 -8.19
CA LYS A 27 3.68 2.82 -8.17
C LYS A 27 2.66 3.95 -8.29
N GLU A 28 1.36 3.62 -8.16
CA GLU A 28 0.29 4.56 -8.39
C GLU A 28 0.14 5.50 -7.20
N GLN A 29 -0.04 6.77 -7.53
CA GLN A 29 -0.24 7.83 -6.57
C GLN A 29 -1.54 8.52 -6.95
N TRP A 30 -2.44 8.64 -5.98
CA TRP A 30 -3.74 9.27 -6.17
C TRP A 30 -3.71 10.70 -5.61
N GLN A 31 -4.60 11.56 -6.10
CA GLN A 31 -4.80 12.90 -5.53
C GLN A 31 -5.97 12.93 -4.54
N ASP A 32 -6.87 11.94 -4.64
CA ASP A 32 -8.02 11.76 -3.76
C ASP A 32 -7.90 10.44 -2.98
N MET A 33 -8.29 10.48 -1.70
CA MET A 33 -8.38 9.29 -0.85
C MET A 33 -9.44 8.31 -1.37
N ARG A 34 -10.54 8.81 -1.94
CA ARG A 34 -11.63 7.99 -2.49
C ARG A 34 -11.15 7.13 -3.64
N ASP A 35 -10.29 7.66 -4.49
CA ASP A 35 -9.73 6.92 -5.62
C ASP A 35 -8.81 5.79 -5.14
N CYS A 36 -7.99 6.07 -4.12
CA CYS A 36 -7.17 5.04 -3.47
C CYS A 36 -8.03 3.95 -2.80
N GLU A 37 -9.09 4.34 -2.08
CA GLU A 37 -10.00 3.40 -1.42
C GLU A 37 -10.76 2.53 -2.43
N ALA A 38 -11.14 3.09 -3.57
CA ALA A 38 -11.77 2.36 -4.67
C ALA A 38 -10.81 1.34 -5.32
N ALA A 39 -9.53 1.69 -5.48
CA ALA A 39 -8.51 0.78 -6.01
C ALA A 39 -8.10 -0.32 -5.02
N ARG A 40 -8.28 -0.10 -3.71
CA ARG A 40 -7.77 -0.95 -2.62
C ARG A 40 -8.15 -2.42 -2.74
N GLU A 41 -9.40 -2.73 -3.06
CA GLU A 41 -9.88 -4.11 -3.12
C GLU A 41 -9.21 -4.89 -4.26
N THR A 42 -9.13 -4.27 -5.43
CA THR A 42 -8.47 -4.84 -6.62
C THR A 42 -6.99 -5.09 -6.35
N GLU A 43 -6.28 -4.11 -5.81
CA GLU A 43 -4.85 -4.25 -5.48
C GLU A 43 -4.60 -5.30 -4.39
N MET A 44 -5.48 -5.40 -3.39
CA MET A 44 -5.41 -6.45 -2.37
C MET A 44 -5.64 -7.84 -2.97
N GLN A 45 -6.59 -7.98 -3.90
CA GLN A 45 -6.83 -9.26 -4.56
C GLN A 45 -5.64 -9.68 -5.43
N LEU A 46 -5.09 -8.77 -6.22
CA LEU A 46 -3.87 -9.02 -7.01
C LEU A 46 -2.69 -9.44 -6.12
N ALA A 47 -2.53 -8.79 -4.96
CA ALA A 47 -1.52 -9.19 -3.98
C ALA A 47 -1.74 -10.63 -3.49
N LYS A 48 -2.97 -10.98 -3.10
CA LYS A 48 -3.31 -12.33 -2.62
C LYS A 48 -3.05 -13.41 -3.67
N ASP A 49 -3.29 -13.13 -4.94
CA ASP A 49 -3.06 -14.10 -6.03
C ASP A 49 -1.57 -14.45 -6.21
N THR A 50 -0.66 -13.60 -5.72
CA THR A 50 0.80 -13.82 -5.80
C THR A 50 1.43 -14.41 -4.55
N LEU A 51 0.66 -14.50 -3.46
CA LEU A 51 1.16 -14.89 -2.15
C LEU A 51 0.73 -16.31 -1.76
N PRO A 52 1.43 -16.95 -0.81
CA PRO A 52 0.99 -18.21 -0.22
C PRO A 52 -0.41 -18.08 0.40
N GLU A 53 -1.19 -19.16 0.39
CA GLU A 53 -2.57 -19.19 0.91
C GLU A 53 -2.67 -18.81 2.40
N GLU A 54 -1.60 -19.06 3.15
CA GLU A 54 -1.47 -18.75 4.58
C GLU A 54 -1.19 -17.27 4.86
N ALA A 55 -0.87 -16.47 3.83
CA ALA A 55 -0.49 -15.08 3.99
C ALA A 55 -1.74 -14.19 4.23
N VAL A 56 -1.69 -13.38 5.28
CA VAL A 56 -2.69 -12.35 5.57
C VAL A 56 -2.23 -11.04 4.96
N VAL A 57 -3.04 -10.47 4.06
CA VAL A 57 -2.77 -9.17 3.45
C VAL A 57 -3.58 -8.08 4.16
N MET A 58 -2.89 -7.04 4.62
CA MET A 58 -3.47 -5.83 5.21
C MET A 58 -3.26 -4.65 4.26
N SER A 59 -4.23 -3.72 4.22
CA SER A 59 -4.22 -2.59 3.30
C SER A 59 -4.61 -1.28 3.97
N ARG A 60 -3.92 -0.19 3.61
CA ARG A 60 -4.25 1.17 4.09
C ARG A 60 -3.87 2.25 3.09
N CYS A 61 -4.82 3.10 2.74
CA CYS A 61 -4.54 4.35 2.03
C CYS A 61 -4.04 5.42 3.00
N ARG A 62 -3.01 6.18 2.60
CA ARG A 62 -2.42 7.25 3.42
C ARG A 62 -2.00 8.44 2.57
N TYR A 63 -2.17 9.64 3.13
CA TYR A 63 -1.65 10.86 2.53
C TYR A 63 -0.12 10.90 2.65
N MET A 64 0.55 11.15 1.53
CA MET A 64 1.94 11.55 1.43
C MET A 64 2.00 13.08 1.32
N ILE A 65 2.49 13.70 2.39
CA ILE A 65 2.76 15.13 2.41
C ILE A 65 4.23 15.29 2.05
N GLY A 66 4.51 15.59 0.78
CA GLY A 66 5.86 15.89 0.33
C GLY A 66 6.34 17.21 0.92
N ARG A 67 7.20 17.16 1.94
CA ARG A 67 8.19 18.23 2.14
C ARG A 67 9.41 17.85 1.33
N ASP A 68 9.54 18.45 0.15
CA ASP A 68 10.74 18.44 -0.71
C ASP A 68 11.28 17.07 -1.12
N GLN A 69 10.87 16.59 -2.30
CA GLN A 69 11.59 15.74 -3.29
C GLN A 69 12.60 14.67 -2.80
N ARG A 70 12.48 14.18 -1.58
CA ARG A 70 13.29 13.12 -0.98
C ARG A 70 12.38 12.27 -0.13
N SER A 71 11.47 11.54 -0.77
CA SER A 71 10.64 10.56 -0.06
C SER A 71 11.56 9.44 0.45
N LEU A 72 11.88 9.56 1.73
CA LEU A 72 12.56 8.58 2.57
C LEU A 72 11.83 7.24 2.51
N GLN A 73 12.62 6.19 2.70
CA GLN A 73 12.20 4.79 2.78
C GLN A 73 10.90 4.64 3.56
N ILE A 74 9.94 4.03 2.89
CA ILE A 74 8.73 3.52 3.51
C ILE A 74 9.16 2.22 4.18
N PHE A 75 8.99 2.18 5.51
CA PHE A 75 9.22 1.03 6.39
C PHE A 75 8.56 -0.23 5.85
#